data_AF-A0AAD7FCG5-F1
#
_entry.id   AF-A0AAD7FCG5-F1
#
_cell.length_a   1.000
_cell.length_b   1.000
_cell.length_c   1.000
_cell.angle_alpha   90.00
_cell.angle_beta   90.00
_cell.angle_gamma   90.00
#
_symmetry.space_group_name_H-M   'P 1'
#
loop_
_entity.id
_entity.type
_entity.pdbx_description
1 polymer ?
#
loop_
_entity_poly.entity_id
_entity_poly.type
_entity_poly.pdbx_seq_one_letter_code
_entity_poly.pdbx_strand_id
1 'polypeptide(L)'
;MLKKAAASSPIELVFDAAKFRAAHPRWTGLPGTPNHPLFVHARDAEYLKEHLQYVDWQGECVLPLPAADLATLTPSRRKTHVLVDKHGHVIGALVAPPLPGKSWAPILQDANKAMRDAREEMSFPEQAHHHRRAFDEGPGFPSETAGMGFGGGRKEPGNVKATSAKNGRAMDKMLGNEAIGRMCTFPIGPFKSLCYPIFSAYHRNKRSLLARQPGLRRLFPKSPSAAITTNLGPFSVSPPHADHGNKADGMCCITVLGEFDPDQGGHLVLWDYDLIVCFPPGCAILIPSAVVTHSNTPIQDGEERFSLIQYTAGGLFRWAENGYKTDLAWKAGASAEDHAARERARQARWQKALNNFSRWKDIKVGNYTGRVRAEVYAQAEAGGMSDLTDNEESEDNGEESEERPRAKKIRCA
;
A
#
# COMPACT_ATOMS: atom_id res chain seq x y z
N MET A 1 13.93 7.12 -27.59
CA MET A 1 12.59 7.49 -28.10
C MET A 1 11.53 6.74 -27.30
N LEU A 2 10.91 7.39 -26.31
CA LEU A 2 9.87 6.79 -25.48
C LEU A 2 8.57 6.69 -26.28
N LYS A 3 8.09 5.46 -26.51
CA LYS A 3 6.75 5.22 -27.08
C LYS A 3 5.71 5.80 -26.13
N LYS A 4 4.85 6.69 -26.63
CA LYS A 4 3.67 7.19 -25.90
C LYS A 4 2.77 6.01 -25.52
N ALA A 5 2.74 5.66 -24.24
CA ALA A 5 1.82 4.67 -23.70
C ALA A 5 0.37 5.19 -23.80
N ALA A 6 -0.54 4.36 -24.30
CA ALA A 6 -1.96 4.66 -24.31
C ALA A 6 -2.50 4.83 -22.88
N ALA A 7 -3.45 5.74 -22.76
CA ALA A 7 -4.19 6.12 -21.57
C ALA A 7 -4.45 4.98 -20.56
N SER A 8 -4.17 5.23 -19.28
CA SER A 8 -4.54 4.38 -18.12
C SER A 8 -3.87 3.01 -17.97
N SER A 9 -2.79 2.74 -18.69
CA SER A 9 -1.97 1.55 -18.44
C SER A 9 -1.40 1.58 -17.01
N PRO A 10 -1.42 0.45 -16.26
CA PRO A 10 -0.79 0.38 -14.95
C PRO A 10 0.71 0.66 -15.09
N ILE A 11 1.33 1.11 -14.00
CA ILE A 11 2.79 1.15 -13.93
C ILE A 11 3.23 -0.29 -13.63
N GLU A 12 3.79 -0.95 -14.64
CA GLU A 12 4.37 -2.28 -14.48
C GLU A 12 5.76 -2.16 -13.87
N LEU A 13 5.99 -2.90 -12.79
CA LEU A 13 7.23 -2.88 -12.03
C LEU A 13 7.84 -4.27 -12.03
N VAL A 14 9.15 -4.33 -12.19
CA VAL A 14 9.92 -5.57 -12.00
C VAL A 14 10.05 -5.81 -10.51
N PHE A 15 8.97 -6.27 -9.89
CA PHE A 15 8.95 -6.68 -8.50
C PHE A 15 9.22 -8.18 -8.38
N ASP A 16 10.23 -8.54 -7.60
CA ASP A 16 10.57 -9.94 -7.32
C ASP A 16 10.03 -10.36 -5.96
N ALA A 17 8.91 -11.07 -5.96
CA ALA A 17 8.31 -11.65 -4.75
C ALA A 17 9.19 -12.70 -4.06
N ALA A 18 10.29 -13.18 -4.67
CA ALA A 18 11.28 -14.01 -3.97
C ALA A 18 12.22 -13.18 -3.08
N LYS A 19 12.34 -11.86 -3.30
CA LYS A 19 13.03 -10.92 -2.41
C LYS A 19 12.26 -10.65 -1.12
N PHE A 20 11.00 -11.09 -1.04
CA PHE A 20 10.12 -11.02 0.14
C PHE A 20 10.57 -11.92 1.31
N ARG A 21 11.85 -12.32 1.37
CA ARG A 21 12.37 -13.28 2.35
C ARG A 21 12.10 -12.77 3.75
N ALA A 22 11.32 -13.60 4.46
CA ALA A 22 10.91 -13.54 5.85
C ALA A 22 11.30 -12.24 6.56
N ALA A 23 10.32 -11.36 6.79
CA ALA A 23 10.44 -10.21 7.68
C ALA A 23 11.12 -10.64 8.99
N HIS A 24 12.44 -10.53 9.04
CA HIS A 24 13.18 -10.56 10.28
C HIS A 24 12.80 -9.25 10.96
N PRO A 25 12.54 -9.23 12.28
CA PRO A 25 12.22 -7.98 12.99
C PRO A 25 13.32 -6.92 12.91
N ARG A 26 14.43 -7.20 12.21
CA ARG A 26 15.52 -6.28 11.97
C ARG A 26 15.68 -5.77 10.55
N TRP A 27 15.23 -6.44 9.49
CA TRP A 27 15.50 -6.03 8.09
C TRP A 27 15.24 -7.20 7.11
N THR A 28 14.83 -6.94 5.85
CA THR A 28 15.52 -7.38 4.61
C THR A 28 14.72 -7.05 3.33
N GLY A 29 15.22 -6.07 2.59
CA GLY A 29 14.99 -5.76 1.17
C GLY A 29 15.98 -4.63 0.78
N LEU A 30 17.14 -4.97 0.21
CA LEU A 30 18.35 -4.10 0.02
C LEU A 30 18.07 -2.87 -0.87
N PRO A 31 18.72 -1.69 -0.71
CA PRO A 31 20.13 -1.45 -0.31
C PRO A 31 20.41 -1.24 1.18
N GLY A 32 21.33 -2.04 1.73
CA GLY A 32 21.62 -2.15 3.15
C GLY A 32 23.12 -2.09 3.45
N THR A 33 23.72 -0.94 3.20
CA THR A 33 24.71 -0.44 4.15
C THR A 33 24.23 0.97 4.52
N PRO A 34 24.41 1.42 5.78
CA PRO A 34 24.31 2.86 6.10
C PRO A 34 25.17 3.73 5.16
N ASN A 35 26.12 3.11 4.46
CA ASN A 35 27.01 3.71 3.47
C ASN A 35 26.58 3.46 2.01
N HIS A 36 25.38 2.92 1.75
CA HIS A 36 24.89 2.83 0.37
C HIS A 36 24.60 4.25 -0.09
N PRO A 37 25.18 4.73 -1.21
CA PRO A 37 25.07 6.13 -1.62
C PRO A 37 23.62 6.65 -1.61
N LEU A 38 22.66 5.85 -2.12
CA LEU A 38 21.25 6.23 -2.09
C LEU A 38 20.66 6.48 -0.69
N PHE A 39 21.14 5.81 0.36
CA PHE A 39 20.65 6.02 1.73
C PHE A 39 21.26 7.27 2.37
N VAL A 40 22.52 7.55 2.05
CA VAL A 40 23.18 8.81 2.41
C VAL A 40 22.44 9.99 1.78
N HIS A 41 22.01 9.82 0.52
CA HIS A 41 21.24 10.79 -0.23
C HIS A 41 19.72 10.58 -0.14
N ALA A 42 19.20 9.88 0.89
CA ALA A 42 17.77 9.61 1.03
C ALA A 42 16.91 10.88 1.19
N ARG A 43 17.56 12.03 1.42
CA ARG A 43 16.96 13.36 1.52
C ARG A 43 17.10 14.19 0.23
N ASP A 44 17.93 13.77 -0.71
CA ASP A 44 18.23 14.52 -1.93
C ASP A 44 17.33 14.04 -3.07
N ALA A 45 16.26 14.81 -3.33
CA ALA A 45 15.27 14.45 -4.33
C ALA A 45 15.88 14.39 -5.75
N GLU A 46 16.81 15.28 -6.07
CA GLU A 46 17.43 15.31 -7.41
C GLU A 46 18.35 14.12 -7.61
N TYR A 47 19.18 13.80 -6.62
CA TYR A 47 19.99 12.58 -6.65
C TYR A 47 19.11 11.33 -6.80
N LEU A 48 18.00 11.23 -6.06
CA LEU A 48 17.10 10.09 -6.16
C LEU A 48 16.38 10.01 -7.52
N LYS A 49 15.99 11.14 -8.13
CA LYS A 49 15.39 11.19 -9.47
C LYS A 49 16.35 10.71 -10.57
N GLU A 50 17.66 10.88 -10.37
CA GLU A 50 18.69 10.37 -11.29
C GLU A 50 18.93 8.86 -11.18
N HIS A 51 18.67 8.28 -10.01
CA HIS A 51 19.04 6.90 -9.69
C HIS A 51 17.85 5.93 -9.53
N LEU A 52 16.64 6.44 -9.35
CA LEU A 52 15.39 5.69 -9.27
C LEU A 52 14.50 6.06 -10.46
N GLN A 53 13.52 5.22 -10.80
CA GLN A 53 12.52 5.58 -11.79
C GLN A 53 11.60 6.68 -11.24
N TYR A 54 11.75 7.89 -11.78
CA TYR A 54 10.90 9.03 -11.44
C TYR A 54 9.52 8.95 -12.11
N VAL A 55 8.49 9.18 -11.32
CA VAL A 55 7.09 9.28 -11.75
C VAL A 55 6.57 10.67 -11.42
N ASP A 56 6.45 11.51 -12.45
CA ASP A 56 5.77 12.81 -12.37
C ASP A 56 4.26 12.59 -12.27
N TRP A 57 3.75 12.52 -11.04
CA TRP A 57 2.34 12.30 -10.73
C TRP A 57 1.75 13.44 -9.89
N GLN A 58 1.25 14.45 -10.58
CA GLN A 58 0.64 15.63 -9.96
C GLN A 58 -0.71 15.37 -9.25
N GLY A 59 -1.20 14.13 -9.20
CA GLY A 59 -2.52 13.84 -8.61
C GLY A 59 -3.70 14.52 -9.33
N GLU A 60 -3.46 15.23 -10.44
CA GLU A 60 -4.44 16.10 -11.07
C GLU A 60 -5.43 15.38 -11.99
N CYS A 61 -6.61 15.98 -12.07
CA CYS A 61 -7.46 16.03 -13.26
C CYS A 61 -7.16 17.36 -13.95
N VAL A 62 -6.50 17.35 -15.10
CA VAL A 62 -6.10 18.57 -15.83
C VAL A 62 -7.33 19.29 -16.41
N LEU A 63 -7.59 20.54 -16.00
CA LEU A 63 -8.24 21.59 -16.79
C LEU A 63 -7.76 22.98 -16.30
N PRO A 64 -7.43 23.91 -17.21
CA PRO A 64 -8.48 24.81 -17.71
C PRO A 64 -8.46 24.99 -19.24
N LEU A 65 -9.64 25.15 -19.85
CA LEU A 65 -9.78 25.95 -21.08
C LEU A 65 -10.86 27.00 -20.83
N PRO A 66 -10.63 28.27 -21.25
CA PRO A 66 -11.68 29.29 -21.25
C PRO A 66 -12.76 28.95 -22.28
N ALA A 67 -13.96 29.43 -22.00
CA ALA A 67 -15.18 29.15 -22.74
C ALA A 67 -15.12 29.60 -24.22
N ALA A 68 -15.10 28.62 -25.11
CA ALA A 68 -15.92 28.54 -26.33
C ALA A 68 -15.82 27.09 -26.82
N ASP A 69 -16.91 26.56 -27.40
CA ASP A 69 -17.02 25.21 -27.96
C ASP A 69 -17.37 24.07 -26.98
N LEU A 70 -18.41 24.32 -26.19
CA LEU A 70 -19.25 23.29 -25.59
C LEU A 70 -20.17 22.65 -26.65
N ALA A 71 -19.70 21.64 -27.37
CA ALA A 71 -20.59 20.75 -28.12
C ALA A 71 -20.18 19.27 -28.13
N THR A 72 -18.96 18.91 -27.73
CA THR A 72 -18.55 17.49 -27.64
C THR A 72 -17.66 17.25 -26.43
N LEU A 73 -18.29 16.99 -25.29
CA LEU A 73 -17.66 16.58 -24.03
C LEU A 73 -16.64 15.44 -24.26
N THR A 74 -15.36 15.74 -24.10
CA THR A 74 -14.25 14.77 -24.09
C THR A 74 -13.95 14.23 -22.67
N PRO A 75 -13.35 13.03 -22.54
CA PRO A 75 -13.37 12.24 -21.29
C PRO A 75 -12.49 12.82 -20.18
N SER A 76 -13.06 13.04 -18.99
CA SER A 76 -12.29 13.30 -17.77
C SER A 76 -11.50 12.06 -17.35
N ARG A 77 -10.16 12.11 -17.40
CA ARG A 77 -9.30 10.99 -17.00
C ARG A 77 -8.68 11.26 -15.62
N ARG A 78 -9.26 10.66 -14.58
CA ARG A 78 -8.65 10.51 -13.25
C ARG A 78 -7.38 9.66 -13.40
N LYS A 79 -6.22 10.14 -12.97
CA LYS A 79 -4.98 9.34 -13.02
C LYS A 79 -4.71 8.64 -11.68
N THR A 80 -5.61 7.76 -11.25
CA THR A 80 -5.20 6.73 -10.27
C THR A 80 -4.23 5.79 -11.01
N HIS A 81 -2.97 5.75 -10.59
CA HIS A 81 -2.01 4.80 -11.16
C HIS A 81 -1.98 3.54 -10.32
N VAL A 82 -2.25 2.41 -10.96
CA VAL A 82 -2.15 1.10 -10.33
C VAL A 82 -0.72 0.61 -10.52
N LEU A 83 -0.09 0.16 -9.43
CA LEU A 83 1.23 -0.45 -9.46
C LEU A 83 1.05 -1.96 -9.55
N VAL A 84 1.63 -2.60 -10.56
CA VAL A 84 1.52 -4.04 -10.77
C VAL A 84 2.88 -4.70 -10.89
N ASP A 85 3.02 -5.92 -10.36
CA ASP A 85 4.22 -6.73 -10.60
C ASP A 85 4.20 -7.37 -12.01
N LYS A 86 5.32 -7.98 -12.40
CA LYS A 86 5.46 -8.73 -13.66
C LYS A 86 4.47 -9.89 -13.84
N HIS A 87 3.82 -10.35 -12.78
CA HIS A 87 2.80 -11.41 -12.79
C HIS A 87 1.37 -10.85 -12.79
N GLY A 88 1.23 -9.52 -12.84
CA GLY A 88 -0.03 -8.79 -12.86
C GLY A 88 -0.72 -8.69 -11.51
N HIS A 89 -0.04 -8.93 -10.38
CA HIS A 89 -0.58 -8.66 -9.05
C HIS A 89 -0.59 -7.15 -8.78
N VAL A 90 -1.68 -6.63 -8.23
CA VAL A 90 -1.79 -5.23 -7.80
C VAL A 90 -1.03 -5.05 -6.50
N ILE A 91 0.17 -4.49 -6.58
CA ILE A 91 1.11 -4.32 -5.46
C ILE A 91 1.08 -2.90 -4.87
N GLY A 92 0.23 -2.02 -5.40
CA GLY A 92 -0.05 -0.71 -4.84
C GLY A 92 -0.92 0.14 -5.75
N ALA A 93 -1.27 1.34 -5.30
CA ALA A 93 -1.97 2.31 -6.14
C ALA A 93 -1.75 3.74 -5.65
N LEU A 94 -1.36 4.64 -6.56
CA LEU A 94 -1.39 6.09 -6.38
C LEU A 94 -2.82 6.56 -6.61
N VAL A 95 -3.46 7.08 -5.57
CA VAL A 95 -4.87 7.41 -5.54
C VAL A 95 -5.06 8.93 -5.60
N ALA A 96 -5.52 9.39 -6.75
CA ALA A 96 -5.87 10.79 -6.97
C ALA A 96 -7.11 11.18 -6.14
N PRO A 97 -7.22 12.46 -5.75
CA PRO A 97 -8.41 12.98 -5.11
C PRO A 97 -9.66 12.89 -6.02
N PRO A 98 -10.88 12.97 -5.45
CA PRO A 98 -12.11 13.08 -6.22
C PRO A 98 -12.13 14.28 -7.20
N LEU A 99 -12.92 14.20 -8.28
CA LEU A 99 -12.95 15.18 -9.39
C LEU A 99 -13.04 16.66 -8.95
N PRO A 100 -12.32 17.58 -9.62
CA PRO A 100 -12.56 19.02 -9.53
C PRO A 100 -13.99 19.34 -9.95
N GLY A 101 -14.69 20.16 -9.15
CA GLY A 101 -16.13 20.45 -9.31
C GLY A 101 -16.99 20.07 -8.09
N LYS A 102 -16.43 19.29 -7.15
CA LYS A 102 -16.95 19.15 -5.78
C LYS A 102 -15.86 19.43 -4.76
N SER A 103 -15.68 20.69 -4.38
CA SER A 103 -15.09 21.18 -3.12
C SER A 103 -13.83 20.49 -2.52
N TRP A 104 -12.96 19.83 -3.30
CA TRP A 104 -11.81 19.10 -2.71
C TRP A 104 -10.74 20.02 -2.13
N ALA A 105 -10.41 21.12 -2.80
CA ALA A 105 -9.44 22.09 -2.29
C ALA A 105 -9.87 22.70 -0.94
N PRO A 106 -11.14 23.16 -0.75
CA PRO A 106 -11.64 23.55 0.57
C PRO A 106 -11.54 22.44 1.62
N ILE A 107 -11.83 21.18 1.26
CA ILE A 107 -11.68 20.04 2.18
C ILE A 107 -10.22 19.85 2.59
N LEU A 108 -9.27 19.96 1.66
CA LEU A 108 -7.85 19.88 1.97
C LEU A 108 -7.43 21.03 2.89
N GLN A 109 -7.87 22.26 2.62
CA GLN A 109 -7.60 23.42 3.48
C GLN A 109 -8.15 23.22 4.90
N ASP A 110 -9.39 22.79 5.04
CA ASP A 110 -10.01 22.50 6.34
C ASP A 110 -9.30 21.36 7.08
N ALA A 111 -8.87 20.33 6.34
CA ALA A 111 -8.09 19.22 6.90
C ALA A 111 -6.69 19.68 7.35
N ASN A 112 -6.00 20.50 6.56
CA ASN A 112 -4.71 21.11 6.93
C ASN A 112 -4.86 21.93 8.21
N LYS A 113 -5.90 22.75 8.30
CA LYS A 113 -6.21 23.51 9.52
C LYS A 113 -6.44 22.58 10.71
N ALA A 114 -7.23 21.52 10.55
CA ALA A 114 -7.49 20.57 11.63
C ALA A 114 -6.21 19.85 12.10
N MET A 115 -5.27 19.55 11.20
CA MET A 115 -3.96 18.99 11.56
C MET A 115 -3.10 19.99 12.34
N ARG A 116 -3.06 21.26 11.91
CA ARG A 116 -2.36 22.35 12.62
C ARG A 116 -2.93 22.58 14.02
N ASP A 117 -4.26 22.76 14.11
CA ASP A 117 -4.97 22.94 15.39
C ASP A 117 -4.68 21.77 16.34
N ALA A 118 -4.71 20.53 15.84
CA ALA A 118 -4.40 19.35 16.64
C ALA A 118 -2.95 19.35 17.15
N ARG A 119 -1.97 19.70 16.30
CA ARG A 119 -0.57 19.83 16.70
C ARG A 119 -0.40 20.87 17.83
N GLU A 120 -1.02 22.03 17.70
CA GLU A 120 -0.95 23.13 18.68
C GLU A 120 -1.64 22.77 20.01
N GLU A 121 -2.76 22.05 19.95
CA GLU A 121 -3.47 21.59 21.14
C GLU A 121 -2.75 20.45 21.86
N MET A 122 -2.03 19.60 21.13
CA MET A 122 -1.28 18.49 21.72
C MET A 122 0.00 18.97 22.43
N SER A 123 0.55 18.10 23.27
CA SER A 123 1.82 18.37 23.94
C SER A 123 2.68 17.14 23.90
N PHE A 124 3.88 17.30 23.33
CA PHE A 124 4.85 16.24 23.14
C PHE A 124 6.17 16.66 23.80
N PRO A 125 6.83 15.77 24.56
CA PRO A 125 8.21 16.02 24.97
C PRO A 125 9.11 15.94 23.74
N GLU A 126 10.26 16.63 23.76
CA GLU A 126 11.21 16.68 22.64
C GLU A 126 11.58 15.28 22.10
N GLN A 127 11.76 14.30 22.99
CA GLN A 127 12.09 12.93 22.60
C GLN A 127 11.00 12.24 21.76
N ALA A 128 9.74 12.71 21.84
CA ALA A 128 8.66 12.17 21.01
C ALA A 128 8.72 12.64 19.55
N HIS A 129 9.51 13.67 19.25
CA HIS A 129 9.77 14.14 17.89
C HIS A 129 10.85 13.31 17.18
N HIS A 130 11.73 12.68 17.95
CA HIS A 130 12.87 11.87 17.49
C HIS A 130 12.57 10.39 17.70
N HIS A 131 11.68 9.87 16.87
CA HIS A 131 11.28 8.46 16.88
C HIS A 131 11.80 7.72 15.64
N ARG A 132 11.69 6.38 15.62
CA ARG A 132 12.17 5.52 14.52
C ARG A 132 11.71 5.85 13.08
N ARG A 133 10.71 6.73 12.93
CA ARG A 133 10.19 7.22 11.63
C ARG A 133 10.51 8.69 11.35
N ALA A 134 11.39 9.28 12.15
CA ALA A 134 11.99 10.60 11.95
C ALA A 134 13.48 10.39 11.73
N PHE A 135 14.14 11.32 11.05
CA PHE A 135 15.59 11.34 10.95
C PHE A 135 16.19 11.68 12.31
N ASP A 136 17.33 11.08 12.65
CA ASP A 136 18.07 11.39 13.88
C ASP A 136 18.58 12.83 13.87
N GLU A 137 18.92 13.34 12.69
CA GLU A 137 19.31 14.74 12.45
C GLU A 137 18.15 15.54 11.87
N GLY A 138 17.81 16.67 12.49
CA GLY A 138 16.79 17.60 12.01
C GLY A 138 15.73 17.93 13.08
N PRO A 139 14.64 18.61 12.70
CA PRO A 139 13.62 19.09 13.65
C PRO A 139 12.71 17.98 14.22
N GLY A 140 12.79 16.75 13.69
CA GLY A 140 11.86 15.67 14.02
C GLY A 140 10.40 16.04 13.74
N PHE A 141 9.47 15.19 14.16
CA PHE A 141 8.04 15.53 14.17
C PHE A 141 7.28 14.62 15.13
N PRO A 142 6.22 15.12 15.79
CA PRO A 142 5.40 14.29 16.66
C PRO A 142 4.40 13.47 15.84
N SER A 143 4.04 12.31 16.37
CA SER A 143 2.95 11.49 15.85
C SER A 143 2.06 10.96 16.97
N GLU A 144 0.78 10.76 16.66
CA GLU A 144 -0.19 10.21 17.60
C GLU A 144 -1.01 9.11 16.91
N THR A 145 -1.42 8.10 17.67
CA THR A 145 -2.09 6.92 17.11
C THR A 145 -3.42 6.65 17.81
N ALA A 146 -4.44 6.32 17.01
CA ALA A 146 -5.76 5.93 17.48
C ALA A 146 -6.22 4.60 16.86
N GLY A 147 -7.23 3.98 17.46
CA GLY A 147 -7.87 2.75 16.97
C GLY A 147 -7.40 1.51 17.73
N MET A 148 -7.50 0.34 17.12
CA MET A 148 -7.25 -0.95 17.76
C MET A 148 -5.82 -1.42 17.50
N GLY A 149 -5.15 -1.90 18.55
CA GLY A 149 -3.79 -2.43 18.47
C GLY A 149 -3.61 -3.70 19.30
N PHE A 150 -2.69 -4.56 18.86
CA PHE A 150 -2.29 -5.75 19.58
C PHE A 150 -0.82 -6.08 19.31
N GLY A 151 -0.06 -6.29 20.39
CA GLY A 151 1.41 -6.40 20.38
C GLY A 151 2.02 -5.82 21.66
N GLY A 152 3.35 -5.77 21.76
CA GLY A 152 4.06 -5.13 22.87
C GLY A 152 3.77 -5.72 24.25
N GLY A 153 3.57 -7.04 24.33
CA GLY A 153 3.28 -7.75 25.59
C GLY A 153 1.83 -7.68 26.08
N ARG A 154 0.91 -7.05 25.33
CA ARG A 154 -0.52 -7.03 25.67
C ARG A 154 -1.09 -8.45 25.72
N LYS A 155 -1.96 -8.71 26.69
CA LYS A 155 -2.67 -10.00 26.86
C LYS A 155 -3.89 -10.14 25.97
N GLU A 156 -4.43 -9.02 25.47
CA GLU A 156 -5.56 -8.97 24.55
C GLU A 156 -5.48 -7.72 23.64
N PRO A 157 -6.17 -7.70 22.49
CA PRO A 157 -6.34 -6.50 21.71
C PRO A 157 -7.02 -5.39 22.51
N GLY A 158 -6.66 -4.14 22.23
CA GLY A 158 -7.23 -2.99 22.93
C GLY A 158 -7.12 -1.71 22.10
N ASN A 159 -7.88 -0.70 22.50
CA ASN A 159 -7.72 0.63 21.91
C ASN A 159 -6.32 1.18 22.25
N VAL A 160 -5.66 1.79 21.28
CA VAL A 160 -4.42 2.52 21.49
C VAL A 160 -4.71 3.68 22.43
N LYS A 161 -3.93 3.78 23.51
CA LYS A 161 -4.02 4.90 24.45
C LYS A 161 -3.18 6.02 23.88
N ALA A 162 -3.78 7.20 23.74
CA ALA A 162 -3.04 8.41 23.43
C ALA A 162 -1.98 8.68 24.50
N THR A 163 -0.95 9.41 24.14
CA THR A 163 0.19 9.75 25.01
C THR A 163 -0.24 10.51 26.28
N SER A 164 -1.29 11.32 26.20
CA SER A 164 -1.92 11.98 27.35
C SER A 164 -3.43 12.13 27.16
N ALA A 165 -4.16 12.41 28.24
CA ALA A 165 -5.59 12.69 28.14
C ALA A 165 -5.88 13.96 27.33
N LYS A 166 -4.98 14.95 27.36
CA LYS A 166 -5.05 16.15 26.52
C LYS A 166 -4.92 15.78 25.04
N ASN A 167 -3.91 14.99 24.71
CA ASN A 167 -3.65 14.57 23.33
C ASN A 167 -4.76 13.67 22.81
N GLY A 168 -5.32 12.80 23.66
CA GLY A 168 -6.51 12.01 23.32
C GLY A 168 -7.70 12.86 22.92
N ARG A 169 -8.00 13.94 23.66
CA ARG A 169 -9.10 14.86 23.30
C ARG A 169 -8.83 15.62 22.00
N ALA A 170 -7.61 16.10 21.79
CA ALA A 170 -7.23 16.76 20.54
C ALA A 170 -7.30 15.80 19.34
N MET A 171 -6.88 14.54 19.53
CA MET A 171 -6.97 13.49 18.52
C MET A 171 -8.43 13.17 18.18
N ASP A 172 -9.28 13.01 19.19
CA ASP A 172 -10.72 12.75 18.99
C ASP A 172 -11.41 13.93 18.28
N LYS A 173 -11.07 15.17 18.64
CA LYS A 173 -11.56 16.39 17.97
C LYS A 173 -11.15 16.42 16.49
N MET A 174 -9.87 16.15 16.19
CA MET A 174 -9.35 16.11 14.84
C MET A 174 -9.99 14.98 14.01
N LEU A 175 -10.08 13.77 14.55
CA LEU A 175 -10.72 12.64 13.86
C LEU A 175 -12.24 12.83 13.69
N GLY A 176 -12.88 13.64 14.53
CA GLY A 176 -14.27 14.06 14.40
C GLY A 176 -14.51 15.17 13.37
N ASN A 177 -13.45 15.80 12.85
CA ASN A 177 -13.57 16.81 11.80
C ASN A 177 -14.02 16.17 10.48
N GLU A 178 -15.02 16.77 9.81
CA GLU A 178 -15.59 16.23 8.58
C GLU A 178 -14.55 16.11 7.45
N ALA A 179 -13.69 17.12 7.29
CA ALA A 179 -12.67 17.14 6.27
C ALA A 179 -11.63 16.02 6.49
N ILE A 180 -11.16 15.81 7.73
CA ILE A 180 -10.31 14.67 8.08
C ILE A 180 -11.00 13.34 7.79
N GLY A 181 -12.29 13.23 8.10
CA GLY A 181 -13.12 12.07 7.75
C GLY A 181 -13.15 11.82 6.23
N ARG A 182 -13.30 12.86 5.41
CA ARG A 182 -13.27 12.76 3.94
C ARG A 182 -11.88 12.33 3.45
N MET A 183 -10.81 12.91 3.99
CA MET A 183 -9.41 12.55 3.68
C MET A 183 -9.08 11.10 4.01
N CYS A 184 -9.62 10.57 5.11
CA CYS A 184 -9.44 9.17 5.49
C CYS A 184 -10.32 8.22 4.66
N THR A 185 -11.45 8.67 4.13
CA THR A 185 -12.45 7.78 3.53
C THR A 185 -12.44 7.70 2.02
N PHE A 186 -11.96 8.73 1.31
CA PHE A 186 -11.85 8.66 -0.16
C PHE A 186 -11.00 7.48 -0.70
N PRO A 187 -9.85 7.11 -0.09
CA PRO A 187 -9.03 6.04 -0.64
C PRO A 187 -9.60 4.64 -0.36
N ILE A 188 -10.63 4.52 0.47
CA ILE A 188 -11.29 3.24 0.76
C ILE A 188 -11.99 2.67 -0.48
N GLY A 189 -12.55 3.52 -1.34
CA GLY A 189 -13.17 3.09 -2.60
C GLY A 189 -12.15 2.37 -3.48
N PRO A 190 -11.05 3.04 -3.85
CA PRO A 190 -9.90 2.45 -4.54
C PRO A 190 -9.34 1.21 -3.83
N PHE A 191 -9.22 1.21 -2.49
CA PHE A 191 -8.78 0.02 -1.76
C PHE A 191 -9.73 -1.17 -1.99
N LYS A 192 -11.04 -0.95 -1.91
CA LYS A 192 -12.03 -2.00 -2.16
C LYS A 192 -12.01 -2.49 -3.61
N SER A 193 -11.83 -1.60 -4.59
CA SER A 193 -11.88 -1.97 -6.02
C SER A 193 -10.56 -2.55 -6.54
N LEU A 194 -9.42 -2.12 -6.01
CA LEU A 194 -8.10 -2.54 -6.50
C LEU A 194 -7.51 -3.69 -5.68
N CYS A 195 -7.84 -3.79 -4.39
CA CYS A 195 -7.27 -4.79 -3.48
C CYS A 195 -8.36 -5.54 -2.69
N TYR A 196 -9.45 -5.98 -3.36
CA TYR A 196 -10.63 -6.53 -2.70
C TYR A 196 -10.37 -7.70 -1.75
N PRO A 197 -9.56 -8.73 -2.07
CA PRO A 197 -9.36 -9.85 -1.15
C PRO A 197 -8.74 -9.40 0.18
N ILE A 198 -7.74 -8.50 0.12
CA ILE A 198 -7.12 -7.85 1.29
C ILE A 198 -8.16 -7.01 2.05
N PHE A 199 -8.90 -6.15 1.34
CA PHE A 199 -9.97 -5.34 1.93
C PHE A 199 -10.98 -6.20 2.70
N SER A 200 -11.39 -7.33 2.09
CA SER A 200 -12.35 -8.28 2.66
C SER A 200 -11.78 -8.96 3.90
N ALA A 201 -10.50 -9.38 3.86
CA ALA A 201 -9.81 -9.95 5.01
C ALA A 201 -9.73 -8.96 6.18
N TYR A 202 -9.37 -7.70 5.93
CA TYR A 202 -9.36 -6.64 6.94
C TYR A 202 -10.75 -6.44 7.55
N HIS A 203 -11.77 -6.32 6.70
CA HIS A 203 -13.14 -6.12 7.14
C HIS A 203 -13.67 -7.28 7.99
N ARG A 204 -13.42 -8.53 7.58
CA ARG A 204 -13.81 -9.73 8.35
C ARG A 204 -13.10 -9.77 9.70
N ASN A 205 -11.78 -9.58 9.72
CA ASN A 205 -11.00 -9.58 10.95
C ASN A 205 -11.48 -8.49 11.92
N LYS A 206 -11.68 -7.26 11.43
CA LYS A 206 -12.18 -6.16 12.25
C LYS A 206 -13.57 -6.46 12.82
N ARG A 207 -14.49 -7.00 12.01
CA ARG A 207 -15.83 -7.38 12.47
C ARG A 207 -15.77 -8.46 13.56
N SER A 208 -14.91 -9.44 13.40
CA SER A 208 -14.79 -10.54 14.35
C SER A 208 -14.22 -10.07 15.69
N LEU A 209 -13.25 -9.15 15.67
CA LEU A 209 -12.72 -8.49 16.87
C LEU A 209 -13.81 -7.70 17.61
N LEU A 210 -14.55 -6.84 16.89
CA LEU A 210 -15.63 -6.03 17.48
C LEU A 210 -16.75 -6.89 18.07
N ALA A 211 -17.06 -8.03 17.45
CA ALA A 211 -18.09 -8.95 17.95
C ALA A 211 -17.66 -9.65 19.26
N ARG A 212 -16.36 -9.90 19.44
CA ARG A 212 -15.81 -10.59 20.62
C ARG A 212 -15.39 -9.65 21.74
N GLN A 213 -15.06 -8.41 21.42
CA GLN A 213 -14.58 -7.41 22.38
C GLN A 213 -15.34 -6.08 22.19
N PRO A 214 -16.51 -5.93 22.83
CA PRO A 214 -17.36 -4.75 22.68
C PRO A 214 -16.70 -3.43 23.10
N GLY A 215 -15.65 -3.48 23.92
CA GLY A 215 -14.87 -2.30 24.33
C GLY A 215 -13.96 -1.72 23.24
N LEU A 216 -13.75 -2.44 22.13
CA LEU A 216 -12.98 -1.94 21.00
C LEU A 216 -13.78 -0.90 20.20
N ARG A 217 -13.11 0.20 19.82
CA ARG A 217 -13.72 1.31 19.09
C ARG A 217 -13.34 1.29 17.63
N ARG A 218 -14.32 1.54 16.77
CA ARG A 218 -14.08 1.78 15.34
C ARG A 218 -13.70 3.25 15.15
N LEU A 219 -12.68 3.51 14.33
CA LEU A 219 -12.32 4.87 13.90
C LEU A 219 -13.38 5.43 12.94
N PHE A 220 -13.35 5.02 11.68
CA PHE A 220 -14.32 5.44 10.68
C PHE A 220 -15.27 4.30 10.31
N PRO A 221 -16.59 4.54 10.18
CA PRO A 221 -17.56 3.50 9.86
C PRO A 221 -17.20 2.66 8.63
N LYS A 222 -16.64 3.31 7.59
CA LYS A 222 -16.33 2.72 6.29
C LYS A 222 -14.90 2.18 6.15
N SER A 223 -13.95 2.62 6.99
CA SER A 223 -12.54 2.22 6.84
C SER A 223 -12.33 0.78 7.28
N PRO A 224 -11.74 -0.12 6.48
CA PRO A 224 -11.48 -1.50 6.89
C PRO A 224 -10.33 -1.60 7.91
N SER A 225 -9.50 -0.55 7.99
CA SER A 225 -8.33 -0.48 8.86
C SER A 225 -8.70 -0.47 10.35
N ALA A 226 -7.82 -1.03 11.17
CA ALA A 226 -8.01 -1.11 12.61
C ALA A 226 -7.45 0.11 13.35
N ALA A 227 -6.39 0.72 12.82
CA ALA A 227 -5.69 1.85 13.44
C ALA A 227 -5.39 2.95 12.43
N ILE A 228 -5.12 4.14 12.96
CA ILE A 228 -4.60 5.29 12.23
C ILE A 228 -3.47 5.92 13.03
N THR A 229 -2.37 6.27 12.37
CA THR A 229 -1.33 7.14 12.91
C THR A 229 -1.35 8.46 12.14
N THR A 230 -1.29 9.57 12.87
CA THR A 230 -1.18 10.91 12.30
C THR A 230 0.22 11.44 12.54
N ASN A 231 0.92 11.79 11.46
CA ASN A 231 2.15 12.55 11.56
C ASN A 231 1.76 14.03 11.49
N LEU A 232 2.06 14.76 12.56
CA LEU A 232 1.48 16.08 12.83
C LEU A 232 2.33 17.23 12.29
N GLY A 233 3.38 16.96 11.51
CA GLY A 233 4.22 17.99 10.91
C GLY A 233 5.02 18.80 11.95
N PRO A 234 5.49 20.01 11.60
CA PRO A 234 5.38 20.64 10.28
C PRO A 234 6.20 19.93 9.19
N PHE A 235 7.28 19.24 9.54
CA PHE A 235 8.20 18.61 8.58
C PHE A 235 8.13 17.09 8.62
N SER A 236 6.95 16.48 8.50
CA SER A 236 6.81 15.02 8.62
C SER A 236 7.56 14.25 7.52
N VAL A 237 8.86 14.05 7.75
CA VAL A 237 9.87 13.53 6.83
C VAL A 237 10.47 12.26 7.43
N SER A 238 10.23 11.13 6.77
CA SER A 238 10.59 9.83 7.31
C SER A 238 11.77 9.22 6.57
N PRO A 239 12.76 8.65 7.27
CA PRO A 239 13.83 7.89 6.64
C PRO A 239 13.27 6.59 6.03
N PRO A 240 14.04 5.91 5.17
CA PRO A 240 13.66 4.60 4.63
C PRO A 240 13.33 3.61 5.74
N HIS A 241 12.10 3.10 5.74
CA HIS A 241 11.64 2.12 6.72
C HIS A 241 10.51 1.24 6.19
N ALA A 242 10.23 0.16 6.92
CA ALA A 242 9.05 -0.66 6.73
C ALA A 242 8.30 -0.85 8.05
N ASP A 243 6.98 -1.00 7.96
CA ASP A 243 6.10 -1.17 9.11
C ASP A 243 5.90 -2.65 9.45
N HIS A 244 6.96 -3.34 9.86
CA HIS A 244 6.94 -4.80 10.09
C HIS A 244 5.86 -5.30 11.08
N GLY A 245 5.27 -4.42 11.89
CA GLY A 245 4.15 -4.75 12.78
C GLY A 245 2.80 -4.92 12.05
N ASN A 246 2.68 -4.42 10.83
CA ASN A 246 1.47 -4.50 10.01
C ASN A 246 1.29 -5.89 9.41
N LYS A 247 0.10 -6.17 8.88
CA LYS A 247 -0.12 -7.41 8.12
C LYS A 247 0.76 -7.39 6.86
N ALA A 248 1.60 -8.41 6.69
CA ALA A 248 2.64 -8.47 5.65
C ALA A 248 2.08 -8.30 4.22
N ASP A 249 1.02 -9.03 3.92
CA ASP A 249 0.23 -9.03 2.68
C ASP A 249 -0.99 -8.09 2.79
N GLY A 250 -0.89 -7.09 3.65
CA GLY A 250 -1.94 -6.12 3.91
C GLY A 250 -1.62 -4.78 3.29
N MET A 251 -2.63 -4.00 2.88
CA MET A 251 -2.43 -2.64 2.41
C MET A 251 -2.56 -1.65 3.56
N CYS A 252 -1.65 -0.68 3.57
CA CYS A 252 -1.74 0.56 4.32
C CYS A 252 -2.17 1.67 3.38
N CYS A 253 -2.98 2.58 3.89
CA CYS A 253 -3.44 3.73 3.16
C CYS A 253 -2.80 4.98 3.77
N ILE A 254 -1.95 5.65 3.00
CA ILE A 254 -1.25 6.86 3.44
C ILE A 254 -1.84 8.02 2.64
N THR A 255 -2.51 8.95 3.32
CA THR A 255 -2.98 10.20 2.73
C THR A 255 -2.04 11.31 3.16
N VAL A 256 -1.52 12.10 2.21
CA VAL A 256 -0.66 13.25 2.49
C VAL A 256 -1.48 14.54 2.47
N LEU A 257 -1.12 15.44 3.38
CA LEU A 257 -1.72 16.76 3.55
C LEU A 257 -0.60 17.78 3.78
N GLY A 258 -0.97 19.05 3.86
CA GLY A 258 -0.03 20.15 4.04
C GLY A 258 -0.11 21.18 2.93
N GLU A 259 0.77 22.16 3.03
CA GLU A 259 0.98 23.27 2.12
C GLU A 259 2.46 23.24 1.75
N PHE A 260 2.77 22.52 0.67
CA PHE A 260 4.11 22.38 0.12
C PHE A 260 4.04 22.22 -1.41
N ASP A 261 5.11 22.61 -2.09
CA ASP A 261 5.29 22.41 -3.53
C ASP A 261 5.78 20.98 -3.80
N PRO A 262 4.93 20.12 -4.41
CA PRO A 262 5.28 18.72 -4.66
C PRO A 262 6.33 18.53 -5.76
N ASP A 263 6.63 19.55 -6.56
CA ASP A 263 7.71 19.51 -7.55
C ASP A 263 9.09 19.71 -6.90
N GLN A 264 9.12 20.48 -5.82
CA GLN A 264 10.34 20.86 -5.09
C GLN A 264 10.64 19.97 -3.89
N GLY A 265 9.71 19.11 -3.46
CA GLY A 265 9.90 18.32 -2.25
C GLY A 265 8.75 17.39 -1.89
N GLY A 266 8.85 16.72 -0.74
CA GLY A 266 7.81 15.84 -0.22
C GLY A 266 7.55 14.56 -1.04
N HIS A 267 8.41 14.25 -2.02
CA HIS A 267 8.31 13.09 -2.90
C HIS A 267 8.20 11.80 -2.09
N LEU A 268 7.39 10.86 -2.58
CA LEU A 268 7.29 9.52 -2.02
C LEU A 268 8.34 8.62 -2.67
N VAL A 269 9.11 7.89 -1.86
CA VAL A 269 10.10 6.93 -2.35
C VAL A 269 9.68 5.52 -1.95
N LEU A 270 9.61 4.62 -2.93
CA LEU A 270 9.32 3.20 -2.75
C LEU A 270 10.56 2.40 -3.19
N TRP A 271 11.44 2.13 -2.24
CA TRP A 271 12.79 1.64 -2.48
C TRP A 271 12.83 0.26 -3.14
N ASP A 272 12.01 -0.67 -2.65
CA ASP A 272 11.93 -2.03 -3.23
C ASP A 272 11.30 -2.05 -4.63
N TYR A 273 10.66 -0.96 -5.03
CA TYR A 273 10.04 -0.79 -6.34
C TYR A 273 10.92 0.03 -7.29
N ASP A 274 12.06 0.55 -6.81
CA ASP A 274 12.94 1.45 -7.55
C ASP A 274 12.21 2.70 -8.06
N LEU A 275 11.29 3.24 -7.23
CA LEU A 275 10.43 4.37 -7.60
C LEU A 275 10.62 5.58 -6.70
N ILE A 276 10.65 6.75 -7.32
CA ILE A 276 10.40 8.04 -6.69
C ILE A 276 9.24 8.74 -7.39
N VAL A 277 8.28 9.25 -6.62
CA VAL A 277 7.02 9.78 -7.14
C VAL A 277 6.82 11.20 -6.62
N CYS A 278 6.54 12.14 -7.52
CA CYS A 278 5.93 13.42 -7.12
C CYS A 278 4.60 13.09 -6.42
N PHE A 279 4.42 13.53 -5.17
CA PHE A 279 3.33 13.05 -4.32
C PHE A 279 2.58 14.20 -3.64
N PRO A 280 1.55 14.75 -4.31
CA PRO A 280 0.95 16.01 -3.89
C PRO A 280 0.05 15.91 -2.65
N PRO A 281 -0.11 17.02 -1.90
CA PRO A 281 -1.15 17.15 -0.88
C PRO A 281 -2.54 16.76 -1.40
N GLY A 282 -3.33 16.11 -0.56
CA GLY A 282 -4.68 15.67 -0.93
C GLY A 282 -4.74 14.31 -1.63
N CYS A 283 -3.59 13.75 -2.02
CA CYS A 283 -3.48 12.41 -2.60
C CYS A 283 -3.30 11.33 -1.54
N ALA A 284 -3.53 10.08 -1.95
CA ALA A 284 -3.25 8.91 -1.13
C ALA A 284 -2.48 7.85 -1.90
N ILE A 285 -1.85 6.94 -1.17
CA ILE A 285 -1.26 5.72 -1.73
C ILE A 285 -1.69 4.49 -0.93
N LEU A 286 -1.94 3.39 -1.64
CA LEU A 286 -2.06 2.05 -1.09
C LEU A 286 -0.74 1.31 -1.30
N ILE A 287 -0.12 0.84 -0.23
CA ILE A 287 1.10 0.00 -0.29
C ILE A 287 1.09 -1.10 0.76
N PRO A 288 1.77 -2.23 0.51
CA PRO A 288 2.06 -3.21 1.55
C PRO A 288 3.22 -2.72 2.43
N SER A 289 2.95 -1.77 3.31
CA SER A 289 3.99 -1.04 4.05
C SER A 289 4.83 -1.91 5.01
N ALA A 290 4.38 -3.13 5.31
CA ALA A 290 5.10 -4.08 6.16
C ALA A 290 6.33 -4.70 5.48
N VAL A 291 6.35 -4.69 4.15
CA VAL A 291 7.32 -5.42 3.31
C VAL A 291 7.90 -4.57 2.19
N VAL A 292 7.37 -3.36 1.98
CA VAL A 292 7.94 -2.35 1.08
C VAL A 292 8.54 -1.24 1.92
N THR A 293 9.85 -1.10 1.79
CA THR A 293 10.64 -0.01 2.32
C THR A 293 10.23 1.28 1.62
N HIS A 294 9.85 2.27 2.41
CA HIS A 294 9.36 3.55 1.91
C HIS A 294 9.88 4.71 2.76
N SER A 295 10.00 5.87 2.14
CA SER A 295 10.36 7.14 2.78
C SER A 295 9.67 8.29 2.06
N ASN A 296 9.96 9.52 2.50
CA ASN A 296 9.65 10.70 1.70
C ASN A 296 10.78 11.72 1.81
N THR A 297 10.96 12.52 0.76
CA THR A 297 11.99 13.57 0.74
C THR A 297 11.55 14.77 1.58
N PRO A 298 12.51 15.60 2.06
CA PRO A 298 12.20 16.89 2.65
C PRO A 298 11.35 17.79 1.75
N ILE A 299 10.66 18.73 2.38
CA ILE A 299 9.97 19.88 1.78
C ILE A 299 10.84 21.13 1.95
N GLN A 300 10.46 22.23 1.32
CA GLN A 300 11.18 23.51 1.40
C GLN A 300 10.96 24.21 2.75
N ASP A 301 11.82 25.17 3.05
CA ASP A 301 11.72 25.98 4.27
C ASP A 301 10.42 26.80 4.27
N GLY A 302 9.72 26.79 5.41
CA GLY A 302 8.44 27.49 5.57
C GLY A 302 7.21 26.70 5.10
N GLU A 303 7.41 25.53 4.48
CA GLU A 303 6.32 24.64 4.08
C GLU A 303 5.88 23.71 5.22
N GLU A 304 4.70 23.11 5.07
CA GLU A 304 4.18 22.13 6.02
C GLU A 304 3.71 20.85 5.32
N ARG A 305 4.00 19.71 5.93
CA ARG A 305 3.57 18.39 5.48
C ARG A 305 3.07 17.56 6.66
N PHE A 306 1.90 16.96 6.45
CA PHE A 306 1.26 16.03 7.38
C PHE A 306 0.93 14.72 6.67
N SER A 307 0.62 13.69 7.45
CA SER A 307 0.07 12.46 6.87
C SER A 307 -0.87 11.71 7.79
N LEU A 308 -1.89 11.10 7.20
CA LEU A 308 -2.86 10.20 7.82
C LEU A 308 -2.57 8.78 7.32
N ILE A 309 -2.08 7.90 8.20
CA ILE A 309 -1.70 6.52 7.86
C ILE A 309 -2.67 5.53 8.47
N GLN A 310 -3.51 4.89 7.66
CA GLN A 310 -4.46 3.87 8.10
C GLN A 310 -3.92 2.46 7.83
N TYR A 311 -3.90 1.60 8.85
CA TYR A 311 -3.30 0.27 8.77
C TYR A 311 -3.97 -0.73 9.72
N THR A 312 -3.56 -2.00 9.62
CA THR A 312 -3.95 -3.05 10.57
C THR A 312 -2.74 -3.86 10.98
N ALA A 313 -2.48 -3.93 12.28
CA ALA A 313 -1.40 -4.75 12.85
C ALA A 313 -1.60 -6.24 12.52
N GLY A 314 -0.53 -6.93 12.11
CA GLY A 314 -0.57 -8.36 11.81
C GLY A 314 -0.92 -9.20 13.05
N GLY A 315 -0.58 -8.71 14.25
CA GLY A 315 -0.96 -9.34 15.52
C GLY A 315 -2.47 -9.51 15.68
N LEU A 316 -3.28 -8.57 15.18
CA LEU A 316 -4.75 -8.64 15.27
C LEU A 316 -5.32 -9.83 14.49
N PHE A 317 -4.71 -10.16 13.34
CA PHE A 317 -5.09 -11.35 12.56
C PHE A 317 -4.65 -12.62 13.27
N ARG A 318 -3.40 -12.66 13.76
CA ARG A 318 -2.89 -13.81 14.53
C ARG A 318 -3.73 -14.11 15.77
N TRP A 319 -4.22 -13.07 16.46
CA TRP A 319 -5.13 -13.23 17.58
C TRP A 319 -6.40 -14.00 17.20
N ALA A 320 -7.05 -13.59 16.11
CA ALA A 320 -8.26 -14.26 15.60
C ALA A 320 -7.94 -15.69 15.12
N GLU A 321 -6.84 -15.89 14.39
CA GLU A 321 -6.37 -17.20 13.90
C GLU A 321 -6.06 -18.18 15.05
N ASN A 322 -5.53 -17.68 16.17
CA ASN A 322 -5.28 -18.47 17.38
C ASN A 322 -6.56 -18.76 18.20
N GLY A 323 -7.75 -18.47 17.66
CA GLY A 323 -9.01 -18.64 18.40
C GLY A 323 -9.18 -17.62 19.52
N TYR A 324 -8.75 -16.37 19.31
CA TYR A 324 -8.83 -15.26 20.27
C TYR A 324 -7.98 -15.49 21.53
N LYS A 325 -6.74 -15.94 21.29
CA LYS A 325 -5.72 -16.18 22.33
C LYS A 325 -4.38 -15.60 21.88
N THR A 326 -3.53 -15.29 22.86
CA THR A 326 -2.15 -14.86 22.58
C THR A 326 -1.38 -16.00 21.91
N ASP A 327 -0.31 -15.68 21.17
CA ASP A 327 0.60 -16.71 20.64
C ASP A 327 1.16 -17.59 21.77
N LEU A 328 1.41 -17.01 22.95
CA LEU A 328 1.88 -17.74 24.12
C LEU A 328 0.82 -18.75 24.62
N ALA A 329 -0.43 -18.31 24.80
CA ALA A 329 -1.50 -19.16 25.28
C ALA A 329 -1.90 -20.24 24.26
N TRP A 330 -1.83 -19.92 22.96
CA TRP A 330 -2.04 -20.91 21.90
C TRP A 330 -0.95 -21.98 21.95
N LYS A 331 0.34 -21.59 22.01
CA LYS A 331 1.46 -22.54 22.06
C LYS A 331 1.41 -23.45 23.29
N ALA A 332 1.05 -22.91 24.45
CA ALA A 332 0.96 -23.69 25.68
C ALA A 332 -0.11 -24.79 25.64
N GLY A 333 -1.15 -24.62 24.82
CA GLY A 333 -2.25 -25.59 24.66
C GLY A 333 -2.25 -26.34 23.33
N ALA A 334 -1.24 -26.15 22.48
CA ALA A 334 -1.16 -26.76 21.15
C ALA A 334 -0.52 -28.15 21.23
N SER A 335 -1.05 -29.10 20.45
CA SER A 335 -0.44 -30.42 20.29
C SER A 335 0.85 -30.35 19.44
N ALA A 336 1.66 -31.41 19.47
CA ALA A 336 2.81 -31.53 18.57
C ALA A 336 2.39 -31.46 17.09
N GLU A 337 1.21 -31.99 16.76
CA GLU A 337 0.63 -31.92 15.42
C GLU A 337 0.25 -30.48 15.04
N ASP A 338 -0.38 -29.71 15.95
CA ASP A 338 -0.70 -28.30 15.73
C ASP A 338 0.57 -27.47 15.47
N HIS A 339 1.64 -27.74 16.22
CA HIS A 339 2.94 -27.10 16.01
C HIS A 339 3.52 -27.43 14.63
N ALA A 340 3.51 -28.70 14.24
CA ALA A 340 3.99 -29.13 12.93
C ALA A 340 3.14 -28.53 11.80
N ALA A 341 1.81 -28.49 11.95
CA ALA A 341 0.89 -27.86 11.01
C ALA A 341 1.15 -26.35 10.88
N ARG A 342 1.41 -25.65 11.99
CA ARG A 342 1.74 -24.23 11.98
C ARG A 342 3.07 -23.95 11.28
N GLU A 343 4.08 -24.80 11.43
CA GLU A 343 5.36 -24.64 10.74
C GLU A 343 5.22 -24.93 9.23
N ARG A 344 4.48 -25.97 8.83
CA ARG A 344 4.12 -26.20 7.42
C ARG A 344 3.40 -24.99 6.82
N ALA A 345 2.39 -24.47 7.53
CA ALA A 345 1.65 -23.28 7.10
C ALA A 345 2.53 -22.02 7.04
N ARG A 346 3.55 -21.91 7.89
CA ARG A 346 4.53 -20.81 7.86
C ARG A 346 5.41 -20.89 6.61
N GLN A 347 5.87 -22.07 6.23
CA GLN A 347 6.68 -22.29 5.03
C GLN A 347 5.91 -21.94 3.74
N ALA A 348 4.61 -22.30 3.67
CA ALA A 348 3.73 -21.98 2.54
C ALA A 348 3.10 -20.57 2.62
N ARG A 349 3.33 -19.81 3.70
CA ARG A 349 2.61 -18.55 3.97
C ARG A 349 2.78 -17.52 2.87
N TRP A 350 3.98 -17.41 2.30
CA TRP A 350 4.29 -16.42 1.27
C TRP A 350 3.50 -16.69 -0.02
N GLN A 351 3.38 -17.96 -0.45
CA GLN A 351 2.56 -18.35 -1.61
C GLN A 351 1.09 -18.02 -1.37
N LYS A 352 0.57 -18.36 -0.19
CA LYS A 352 -0.81 -18.04 0.19
C LYS A 352 -1.05 -16.52 0.27
N ALA A 353 -0.06 -15.76 0.71
CA ALA A 353 -0.10 -14.30 0.75
C ALA A 353 -0.20 -13.69 -0.65
N LEU A 354 0.54 -14.22 -1.64
CA LEU A 354 0.45 -13.75 -3.03
C LEU A 354 -0.97 -13.90 -3.61
N ASN A 355 -1.68 -14.96 -3.23
CA ASN A 355 -3.06 -15.17 -3.64
C ASN A 355 -4.05 -14.13 -3.07
N ASN A 356 -3.65 -13.35 -2.06
CA ASN A 356 -4.48 -12.27 -1.53
C ASN A 356 -4.37 -10.99 -2.36
N PHE A 357 -3.36 -10.84 -3.22
CA PHE A 357 -3.27 -9.68 -4.10
C PHE A 357 -4.20 -9.86 -5.30
N SER A 358 -4.99 -8.82 -5.61
CA SER A 358 -5.84 -8.81 -6.80
C SER A 358 -4.99 -8.91 -8.07
N ARG A 359 -5.52 -9.49 -9.14
CA ARG A 359 -4.87 -9.43 -10.45
C ARG A 359 -5.46 -8.32 -11.30
N TRP A 360 -4.59 -7.57 -11.96
CA TRP A 360 -4.98 -6.48 -12.83
C TRP A 360 -5.87 -6.94 -13.98
N LYS A 361 -5.58 -8.11 -14.57
CA LYS A 361 -6.43 -8.71 -15.63
C LYS A 361 -7.88 -8.95 -15.15
N ASP A 362 -8.06 -9.37 -13.90
CA ASP A 362 -9.38 -9.64 -13.33
C ASP A 362 -10.15 -8.33 -13.11
N ILE A 363 -9.45 -7.27 -12.67
CA ILE A 363 -10.03 -5.93 -12.51
C ILE A 363 -10.48 -5.35 -13.84
N LYS A 364 -9.67 -5.49 -14.90
CA LYS A 364 -9.99 -4.98 -16.25
C LYS A 364 -11.29 -5.55 -16.82
N VAL A 365 -11.63 -6.80 -16.49
CA VAL A 365 -12.87 -7.45 -16.92
C VAL A 365 -14.01 -7.33 -15.91
N GLY A 366 -13.86 -6.47 -14.89
CA GLY A 366 -14.89 -6.21 -13.87
C GLY A 366 -14.97 -7.26 -12.75
N ASN A 367 -14.13 -8.29 -12.76
CA ASN A 367 -14.03 -9.31 -11.71
C ASN A 367 -13.13 -8.85 -10.55
N TYR A 368 -13.28 -7.62 -10.10
CA TYR A 368 -12.45 -7.04 -9.04
C TYR A 368 -12.60 -7.75 -7.68
N THR A 369 -13.68 -8.52 -7.50
CA THR A 369 -13.90 -9.31 -6.27
C THR A 369 -13.21 -10.66 -6.25
N GLY A 370 -12.74 -11.15 -7.41
CA GLY A 370 -12.18 -12.48 -7.57
C GLY A 370 -13.19 -13.62 -7.40
N ARG A 371 -14.51 -13.36 -7.34
CA ARG A 371 -15.55 -14.39 -7.11
C ARG A 371 -15.64 -15.41 -8.24
N VAL A 372 -15.46 -14.98 -9.49
CA VAL A 372 -15.36 -15.92 -10.64
C VAL A 372 -14.19 -16.91 -10.43
N ARG A 373 -13.12 -16.46 -9.77
CA ARG A 373 -11.94 -17.29 -9.47
C ARG A 373 -12.21 -18.32 -8.36
N ALA A 374 -13.01 -17.98 -7.36
CA ALA A 374 -13.39 -18.93 -6.30
C ALA A 374 -14.26 -20.08 -6.84
N GLU A 375 -15.15 -19.78 -7.80
CA GLU A 375 -15.96 -20.78 -8.48
C GLU A 375 -15.11 -21.65 -9.43
N VAL A 376 -14.20 -21.05 -10.19
CA VAL A 376 -13.28 -21.78 -11.10
C VAL A 376 -12.27 -22.64 -10.33
N TYR A 377 -11.71 -22.17 -9.21
CA TYR A 377 -10.84 -23.00 -8.37
C TYR A 377 -11.62 -24.07 -7.58
N ALA A 378 -12.84 -23.78 -7.11
CA ALA A 378 -13.70 -24.80 -6.51
C ALA A 378 -14.10 -25.88 -7.54
N GLN A 379 -14.28 -25.51 -8.81
CA GLN A 379 -14.51 -26.46 -9.90
C GLN A 379 -13.25 -27.24 -10.29
N ALA A 380 -12.07 -26.63 -10.26
CA ALA A 380 -10.78 -27.30 -10.50
C ALA A 380 -10.35 -28.21 -9.33
N GLU A 381 -10.76 -27.91 -8.09
CA GLU A 381 -10.57 -28.80 -6.94
C GLU A 381 -11.64 -29.91 -6.89
N ALA A 382 -12.84 -29.68 -7.46
CA ALA A 382 -13.89 -30.69 -7.58
C ALA A 382 -13.74 -31.61 -8.82
N GLY A 383 -13.08 -31.13 -9.87
CA GLY A 383 -12.73 -31.89 -11.06
C GLY A 383 -11.27 -32.28 -11.03
N GLY A 384 -10.96 -33.47 -10.51
CA GLY A 384 -9.60 -33.99 -10.32
C GLY A 384 -8.66 -33.65 -11.49
N MET A 385 -7.57 -32.97 -11.15
CA MET A 385 -6.57 -32.47 -12.09
C MET A 385 -5.87 -33.64 -12.80
N SER A 386 -6.13 -33.82 -14.09
CA SER A 386 -5.19 -34.43 -15.03
C SER A 386 -4.68 -33.36 -15.99
N ASP A 387 -3.41 -33.04 -15.82
CA ASP A 387 -2.44 -32.63 -16.83
C ASP A 387 -2.84 -31.53 -17.83
N LEU A 388 -2.27 -30.33 -17.62
CA LEU A 388 -1.97 -29.38 -18.69
C LEU A 388 -0.59 -28.80 -18.41
N THR A 389 0.42 -29.63 -18.62
CA THR A 389 1.75 -29.19 -19.00
C THR A 389 1.75 -28.89 -20.51
N ASP A 390 2.42 -27.79 -20.86
CA ASP A 390 2.98 -27.41 -22.16
C ASP A 390 2.07 -27.35 -23.40
N ASN A 391 1.96 -26.14 -23.96
CA ASN A 391 2.00 -25.89 -25.41
C ASN A 391 1.96 -24.39 -25.71
N GLU A 392 3.15 -23.78 -25.87
CA GLU A 392 3.35 -22.66 -26.81
C GLU A 392 4.78 -22.80 -27.38
N GLU A 393 4.95 -23.70 -28.36
CA GLU A 393 6.00 -23.51 -29.38
C GLU A 393 5.44 -22.55 -30.44
N SER A 394 6.18 -21.47 -30.62
CA SER A 394 5.95 -20.40 -31.59
C SER A 394 6.24 -20.86 -33.01
N GLU A 395 5.27 -20.67 -33.90
CA GLU A 395 5.49 -20.61 -35.35
C GLU A 395 6.30 -19.34 -35.68
N ASP A 396 7.47 -19.51 -36.29
CA ASP A 396 8.20 -18.46 -37.01
C ASP A 396 8.37 -18.88 -38.47
N ASN A 397 8.06 -17.97 -39.37
CA ASN A 397 8.16 -18.13 -40.82
C ASN A 397 9.55 -17.70 -41.30
N GLY A 398 10.22 -18.54 -42.08
CA GLY A 398 11.46 -18.15 -42.77
C GLY A 398 11.78 -19.09 -43.92
N GLU A 399 11.51 -18.62 -45.13
CA GLU A 399 11.84 -19.22 -46.44
C GLU A 399 13.34 -19.52 -46.58
N GLU A 400 13.68 -20.69 -47.15
CA GLU A 400 14.59 -20.88 -48.29
C GLU A 400 14.94 -22.37 -48.42
N SER A 401 14.52 -23.02 -49.52
CA SER A 401 15.37 -24.00 -50.20
C SER A 401 14.84 -24.31 -51.59
N GLU A 402 15.72 -24.05 -52.56
CA GLU A 402 15.60 -24.43 -53.96
C GLU A 402 15.57 -25.96 -54.10
N GLU A 403 14.68 -26.46 -54.96
CA GLU A 403 14.60 -27.87 -55.31
C GLU A 403 14.87 -28.06 -56.80
N ARG A 404 15.81 -28.96 -57.14
CA ARG A 404 15.82 -29.90 -58.31
C ARG A 404 17.21 -30.58 -58.49
N PRO A 405 17.31 -31.75 -59.17
CA PRO A 405 16.57 -33.00 -58.98
C PRO A 405 17.45 -34.29 -59.15
N ARG A 406 16.88 -35.48 -58.85
CA ARG A 406 16.90 -36.75 -59.65
C ARG A 406 17.17 -38.07 -58.86
N ALA A 407 16.10 -38.88 -58.83
CA ALA A 407 15.97 -40.22 -59.44
C ALA A 407 16.39 -41.51 -58.71
N LYS A 408 15.34 -42.32 -58.45
CA LYS A 408 15.16 -43.75 -58.79
C LYS A 408 16.06 -44.81 -58.13
N LYS A 409 15.44 -45.73 -57.37
CA LYS A 409 14.95 -47.06 -57.85
C LYS A 409 14.35 -47.89 -56.71
N ILE A 410 13.19 -48.48 -56.99
CA ILE A 410 12.59 -49.61 -56.28
C ILE A 410 13.24 -50.92 -56.75
N ARG A 411 13.43 -51.89 -55.84
CA ARG A 411 13.37 -53.37 -56.04
C ARG A 411 13.38 -54.02 -54.63
N CYS A 412 12.24 -54.49 -54.13
CA CYS A 412 11.76 -55.89 -54.16
C CYS A 412 12.67 -56.90 -53.46
N ALA A 413 12.30 -57.30 -52.25
CA ALA A 413 11.82 -58.65 -51.92
C ALA A 413 10.81 -58.53 -50.78
#